data_AF-A0AAE1L5A3-F1
#
_entry.id   AF-A0AAE1L5A3-F1
#
_cell.length_a   1.000
_cell.length_b   1.000
_cell.length_c   1.000
_cell.angle_alpha   90.00
_cell.angle_beta   90.00
_cell.angle_gamma   90.00
#
_symmetry.space_group_name_H-M   'P 1'
#
loop_
_entity.id
_entity.type
_entity.pdbx_description
1 polymer ?
#
loop_
_entity_poly.entity_id
_entity_poly.type
_entity_poly.pdbx_seq_one_letter_code
_entity_poly.pdbx_strand_id
1 'polypeptide(L)'
;MHLCSKNELLVCFEGVAEAKSDAPAFTSVVLDGAVILQMLKPGTAKTFEEYAHQVFIPYVEGQLRRASRLDLIWDSYKDGSLKTVTREKRGKGVRRRALSTAALPGNWHSFLHVNANKVEVFSFLSNVLVQTFHDDSK
;
A
#
# COMPACT_ATOMS: atom_id res chain seq x y z
N MET A 1 -33.83 -8.49 -0.65
CA MET A 1 -33.09 -7.24 -0.34
C MET A 1 -32.30 -6.89 -1.59
N HIS A 2 -32.64 -5.78 -2.24
CA HIS A 2 -31.89 -5.31 -3.40
C HIS A 2 -30.49 -4.91 -2.90
N LEU A 3 -29.45 -5.59 -3.37
CA LEU A 3 -28.07 -5.22 -3.06
C LEU A 3 -27.78 -3.90 -3.76
N CYS A 4 -27.98 -2.79 -3.07
CA CYS A 4 -27.51 -1.50 -3.55
C CYS A 4 -25.98 -1.60 -3.70
N SER A 5 -25.51 -1.51 -4.93
CA SER A 5 -24.07 -1.45 -5.23
C SER A 5 -23.55 -0.09 -4.79
N LYS A 6 -22.34 -0.04 -4.24
CA LYS A 6 -21.67 1.23 -3.88
C LYS A 6 -21.66 2.24 -5.03
N ASN A 7 -21.72 1.76 -6.27
CA ASN A 7 -21.76 2.61 -7.47
C ASN A 7 -23.11 3.29 -7.70
N GLU A 8 -24.22 2.77 -7.17
CA GLU A 8 -25.54 3.42 -7.29
C GLU A 8 -25.62 4.72 -6.47
N LEU A 9 -24.79 4.85 -5.42
CA LEU A 9 -24.66 6.09 -4.66
C LEU A 9 -24.04 7.21 -5.50
N LEU A 10 -23.25 6.90 -6.54
CA LEU A 10 -22.63 7.91 -7.39
C LEU A 10 -23.68 8.73 -8.16
N VAL A 11 -24.77 8.08 -8.59
CA VAL A 11 -25.91 8.73 -9.27
C VAL A 11 -26.56 9.79 -8.37
N CYS A 12 -26.58 9.56 -7.05
CA CYS A 12 -27.10 10.54 -6.09
C CYS A 12 -26.15 11.73 -5.89
N PHE A 13 -24.85 11.57 -6.13
CA PHE A 13 -23.84 12.63 -5.97
C PHE A 13 -23.62 13.46 -7.25
N GLU A 14 -23.99 12.95 -8.43
CA GLU A 14 -23.88 13.67 -9.70
C GLU A 14 -24.69 14.98 -9.75
N GLY A 15 -25.79 15.08 -8.98
CA GLY A 15 -26.61 16.29 -8.90
C GLY A 15 -26.20 17.29 -7.80
N VAL A 16 -25.26 16.92 -6.91
CA VAL A 16 -24.84 17.73 -5.76
C VAL A 16 -23.37 18.19 -5.89
N ALA A 17 -22.56 17.48 -6.68
CA ALA A 17 -21.17 17.81 -6.88
C ALA A 17 -21.02 18.96 -7.91
N GLU A 18 -20.81 20.18 -7.43
CA GLU A 18 -20.21 21.22 -8.27
C GLU A 18 -18.84 20.72 -8.75
N ALA A 19 -18.66 20.70 -10.08
CA ALA A 19 -17.40 20.32 -10.67
C ALA A 19 -16.33 21.38 -10.38
N LYS A 20 -15.21 20.91 -9.82
CA LYS A 20 -13.96 21.61 -9.50
C LYS A 20 -13.97 22.43 -8.21
N SER A 21 -13.56 21.77 -7.13
CA SER A 21 -12.62 22.40 -6.21
C SER A 21 -11.24 22.32 -6.86
N ASP A 22 -10.62 23.44 -7.21
CA ASP A 22 -9.16 23.47 -7.20
C ASP A 22 -8.76 23.06 -5.78
N ALA A 23 -8.17 21.88 -5.64
CA ALA A 23 -7.68 21.45 -4.35
C ALA A 23 -6.67 22.51 -3.90
N PRO A 24 -6.75 23.00 -2.65
CA PRO A 24 -5.80 23.99 -2.16
C PRO A 24 -4.38 23.44 -2.32
N ALA A 25 -3.42 24.33 -2.59
CA ALA A 25 -2.02 23.95 -2.65
C ALA A 25 -1.65 23.19 -1.37
N PHE A 26 -1.23 21.93 -1.52
CA PHE A 26 -0.82 21.07 -0.41
C PHE A 26 0.69 20.86 -0.48
N THR A 27 1.31 20.82 0.70
CA THR A 27 2.75 20.63 0.83
C THR A 27 3.12 19.21 1.24
N SER A 28 2.12 18.41 1.67
CA SER A 28 2.33 17.08 2.24
C SER A 28 1.32 16.06 1.71
N VAL A 29 1.77 14.84 1.45
CA VAL A 29 0.93 13.68 1.14
C VAL A 29 1.12 12.63 2.21
N VAL A 30 0.03 12.08 2.75
CA VAL A 30 0.08 10.94 3.69
C VAL A 30 -0.49 9.71 3.00
N LEU A 31 0.31 8.65 2.89
CA LEU A 31 -0.07 7.41 2.25
C LEU A 31 -0.36 6.32 3.29
N ASP A 32 -1.51 5.66 3.15
CA ASP A 32 -1.76 4.37 3.81
C ASP A 32 -1.02 3.27 3.04
N GLY A 33 0.15 2.88 3.54
CA GLY A 33 1.03 1.93 2.88
C GLY A 33 0.39 0.55 2.69
N ALA A 34 -0.47 0.11 3.61
CA ALA A 34 -1.14 -1.18 3.49
C ALA A 34 -2.12 -1.20 2.30
N VAL A 35 -2.83 -0.08 2.08
CA VAL A 35 -3.70 0.09 0.91
C VAL A 35 -2.88 0.18 -0.37
N ILE A 36 -1.78 0.94 -0.36
CA ILE A 36 -0.88 1.06 -1.52
C ILE A 36 -0.36 -0.32 -1.96
N LEU A 37 0.11 -1.16 -1.03
CA LEU A 37 0.58 -2.50 -1.36
C LEU A 37 -0.51 -3.42 -1.93
N GLN A 38 -1.75 -3.25 -1.48
CA GLN A 38 -2.88 -4.02 -2.00
C GLN A 38 -3.25 -3.59 -3.43
N MET A 39 -3.12 -2.29 -3.73
CA MET A 39 -3.37 -1.71 -5.05
C MET A 39 -2.25 -2.02 -6.05
N LEU A 40 -0.99 -1.90 -5.61
CA LEU A 40 0.20 -2.06 -6.47
C LEU A 40 0.57 -3.53 -6.61
N LYS A 41 -0.01 -4.18 -7.62
CA LYS A 41 0.32 -5.56 -7.98
C LYS A 41 1.75 -5.65 -8.53
N PRO A 42 2.47 -6.77 -8.29
CA PRO A 42 3.87 -6.88 -8.71
C PRO A 42 4.13 -6.93 -10.23
N GLY A 43 3.10 -7.13 -11.05
CA GLY A 43 3.24 -7.18 -12.50
C GLY A 43 4.19 -8.30 -12.94
N THR A 44 5.25 -7.94 -13.65
CA THR A 44 6.29 -8.86 -14.15
C THR A 44 7.47 -9.08 -13.20
N ALA A 45 7.51 -8.38 -12.07
CA ALA A 45 8.58 -8.53 -11.08
C ALA A 45 8.62 -9.98 -10.57
N LYS A 46 9.84 -10.51 -10.41
CA LYS A 46 10.08 -11.88 -9.94
C LYS A 46 10.53 -11.92 -8.49
N THR A 47 11.19 -10.88 -8.00
CA THR A 47 11.71 -10.78 -6.63
C THR A 47 11.13 -9.56 -5.90
N PHE A 48 11.26 -9.51 -4.57
CA PHE A 48 10.83 -8.34 -3.80
C PHE A 48 11.65 -7.10 -4.12
N GLU A 49 12.94 -7.26 -4.45
CA GLU A 49 13.80 -6.19 -4.94
C GLU A 49 13.31 -5.62 -6.28
N GLU A 50 13.05 -6.50 -7.25
CA GLU A 50 12.47 -6.07 -8.53
C GLU A 50 11.12 -5.35 -8.33
N TYR A 51 10.27 -5.85 -7.43
CA TYR A 51 9.01 -5.18 -7.10
C TYR A 51 9.22 -3.79 -6.53
N ALA A 52 10.17 -3.63 -5.60
CA ALA A 52 10.47 -2.35 -4.99
C ALA A 52 10.89 -1.33 -6.06
N HIS A 53 11.85 -1.67 -6.90
CA HIS A 53 12.41 -0.75 -7.89
C HIS A 53 11.52 -0.54 -9.12
N GLN A 54 10.77 -1.55 -9.58
CA GLN A 54 9.98 -1.44 -10.81
C GLN A 54 8.56 -0.90 -10.56
N VAL A 55 8.02 -1.05 -9.35
CA VAL A 55 6.62 -0.74 -9.06
C VAL A 55 6.47 0.23 -7.90
N PHE A 56 7.02 -0.11 -6.74
CA PHE A 56 6.71 0.60 -5.49
C PHE A 56 7.39 1.97 -5.41
N ILE A 57 8.71 2.04 -5.62
CA ILE A 57 9.49 3.28 -5.57
C ILE A 57 8.99 4.29 -6.62
N PRO A 58 8.80 3.92 -7.90
CA PRO A 58 8.29 4.86 -8.91
C PRO A 58 6.92 5.45 -8.54
N TYR A 59 6.07 4.66 -7.88
CA TYR A 59 4.78 5.16 -7.38
C TYR A 59 4.97 6.22 -6.29
N VAL A 60 5.83 5.96 -5.30
CA VAL A 60 6.12 6.89 -4.19
C VAL A 60 6.75 8.18 -4.71
N GLU A 61 7.73 8.09 -5.59
CA GLU A 61 8.34 9.25 -6.27
C GLU A 61 7.29 10.07 -7.03
N GLY A 62 6.40 9.40 -7.76
CA GLY A 62 5.30 10.06 -8.47
C GLY A 62 4.36 10.83 -7.53
N GLN A 63 4.09 10.32 -6.34
CA GLN A 63 3.33 11.05 -5.32
C GLN A 63 4.14 12.22 -4.73
N LEU A 64 5.43 12.03 -4.50
CA LEU A 64 6.31 13.07 -3.97
C LEU A 64 6.49 14.24 -4.95
N ARG A 65 6.45 14.03 -6.27
CA ARG A 65 6.48 15.15 -7.24
C ARG A 65 5.34 16.16 -7.07
N ARG A 66 4.28 15.79 -6.35
CA ARG A 66 3.10 16.64 -6.11
C ARG A 66 3.15 17.39 -4.77
N ALA A 67 4.15 17.12 -3.91
CA ALA A 67 4.25 17.69 -2.58
C ALA A 67 5.70 17.78 -2.09
N SER A 68 6.02 18.76 -1.24
CA SER A 68 7.36 18.86 -0.64
C SER A 68 7.66 17.75 0.38
N ARG A 69 6.64 17.06 0.89
CA ARG A 69 6.77 16.02 1.91
C ARG A 69 5.83 14.85 1.62
N LEU A 70 6.30 13.63 1.87
CA LEU A 70 5.49 12.43 1.84
C LEU A 70 5.70 11.63 3.13
N ASP A 71 4.61 11.29 3.81
CA ASP A 71 4.62 10.40 4.96
C ASP A 71 3.98 9.07 4.57
N LEU A 72 4.74 7.98 4.62
CA LEU A 72 4.25 6.63 4.39
C LEU A 72 3.97 5.95 5.73
N ILE A 73 2.69 5.62 5.98
CA ILE A 73 2.25 5.06 7.24
C ILE A 73 1.90 3.59 7.06
N TRP A 74 2.49 2.75 7.91
CA TRP A 74 2.16 1.34 8.01
C TRP A 74 1.30 1.08 9.23
N ASP A 75 0.22 0.32 9.05
CA ASP A 75 -0.53 -0.16 10.20
C ASP A 75 0.31 -1.13 11.04
N SER A 76 0.44 -0.85 12.33
CA SER A 76 0.93 -1.81 13.33
C SER A 76 -0.22 -2.30 14.20
N TYR A 77 -0.32 -3.62 14.34
CA TYR A 77 -1.32 -4.27 15.19
C TYR A 77 -0.59 -4.99 16.31
N LYS A 78 -0.82 -4.53 17.54
CA LYS A 78 -0.28 -5.16 18.73
C LYS A 78 -1.06 -6.43 19.05
N ASP A 79 -0.37 -7.41 19.61
CA ASP A 79 -1.00 -8.62 20.13
C ASP A 79 -2.05 -8.27 21.19
N GLY A 80 -3.16 -9.01 21.19
CA GLY A 80 -4.29 -8.76 22.10
C GLY A 80 -5.23 -7.61 21.69
N SER A 81 -4.98 -6.90 20.58
CA SER A 81 -5.93 -5.89 20.09
C SER A 81 -7.18 -6.52 19.45
N LEU A 82 -8.35 -5.88 19.59
CA LEU A 82 -9.60 -6.28 18.91
C LEU A 82 -9.44 -6.43 17.39
N LYS A 83 -8.56 -5.61 16.81
CA LYS A 83 -8.26 -5.61 15.37
C LYS A 83 -7.45 -6.85 14.96
N THR A 84 -6.61 -7.40 15.86
CA THR A 84 -5.83 -8.62 15.61
C THR A 84 -6.75 -9.82 15.43
N VAL A 85 -7.71 -10.03 16.34
CA VAL A 85 -8.71 -11.12 16.26
C VAL A 85 -9.53 -11.04 14.97
N THR A 86 -9.93 -9.84 14.56
CA THR A 86 -10.68 -9.63 13.31
C THR A 86 -9.83 -9.92 12.08
N ARG A 87 -8.51 -9.67 12.13
CA ARG A 87 -7.58 -9.96 11.04
C ARG A 87 -7.22 -11.44 10.92
N GLU A 88 -7.05 -12.16 12.01
CA GLU A 88 -6.81 -13.61 11.99
C GLU A 88 -7.94 -14.37 11.27
N LYS A 89 -9.17 -13.85 11.35
CA LYS A 89 -10.33 -14.38 10.62
C LYS A 89 -10.29 -14.13 9.10
N ARG A 90 -9.47 -13.20 8.60
CA ARG A 90 -9.40 -12.83 7.16
C ARG A 90 -8.60 -13.82 6.31
N GLY A 91 -7.89 -14.76 6.93
CA GLY A 91 -7.34 -15.91 6.22
C GLY A 91 -6.05 -16.45 6.80
N LYS A 92 -5.83 -17.74 6.56
CA LYS A 92 -4.55 -18.42 6.76
C LYS A 92 -3.90 -18.55 5.39
N GLY A 93 -2.64 -18.16 5.28
CA GLY A 93 -1.85 -18.28 4.05
C GLY A 93 -0.46 -18.81 4.36
N VAL A 94 0.31 -19.07 3.31
CA VAL A 94 1.68 -19.56 3.47
C VAL A 94 2.59 -18.43 3.95
N ARG A 95 3.27 -18.65 5.07
CA ARG A 95 4.32 -17.74 5.54
C ARG A 95 5.48 -17.75 4.55
N ARG A 96 5.91 -16.58 4.08
CA ARG A 96 7.08 -16.41 3.22
C ARG A 96 7.85 -15.19 3.69
N ARG A 97 9.19 -15.32 3.76
CA ARG A 97 10.04 -14.20 4.13
C ARG A 97 10.19 -13.21 2.99
N ALA A 98 10.10 -11.91 3.31
CA ALA A 98 10.30 -10.84 2.34
C ALA A 98 11.78 -10.44 2.28
N LEU A 99 12.61 -11.33 1.73
CA LEU A 99 14.02 -11.03 1.43
C LEU A 99 14.12 -10.43 0.02
N SER A 100 15.11 -9.56 -0.22
CA SER A 100 15.30 -8.87 -1.51
C SER A 100 15.28 -9.85 -2.70
N THR A 101 16.07 -10.92 -2.61
CA THR A 101 16.22 -11.95 -3.65
C THR A 101 15.15 -13.04 -3.64
N ALA A 102 14.26 -13.05 -2.64
CA ALA A 102 13.24 -14.07 -2.56
C ALA A 102 12.20 -13.89 -3.68
N ALA A 103 11.79 -15.02 -4.26
CA ALA A 103 10.76 -15.03 -5.28
C ALA A 103 9.41 -14.54 -4.74
N LEU A 104 8.74 -13.70 -5.51
CA LEU A 104 7.42 -13.19 -5.18
C LEU A 104 6.38 -14.33 -5.10
N PRO A 105 5.35 -14.15 -4.27
CA PRO A 105 4.25 -15.09 -4.20
C PRO A 105 3.40 -15.03 -5.47
N GLY A 106 3.09 -16.20 -6.05
CA GLY A 106 2.19 -16.26 -7.22
C GLY A 106 0.79 -15.71 -6.95
N ASN A 107 0.32 -15.77 -5.69
CA ASN A 107 -0.91 -15.11 -5.25
C ASN A 107 -0.58 -13.98 -4.27
N TRP A 108 -0.38 -12.77 -4.81
CA TRP A 108 -0.07 -11.56 -4.04
C TRP A 108 -1.11 -11.26 -2.97
N HIS A 109 -2.40 -11.36 -3.31
CA HIS A 109 -3.51 -11.06 -2.41
C HIS A 109 -3.52 -12.00 -1.19
N SER A 110 -3.41 -13.31 -1.43
CA SER A 110 -3.35 -14.31 -0.36
C SER A 110 -2.10 -14.15 0.49
N PHE A 111 -0.96 -13.77 -0.10
CA PHE A 111 0.26 -13.51 0.66
C PHE A 111 0.09 -12.32 1.61
N LEU A 112 -0.55 -11.25 1.16
CA LEU A 112 -0.84 -10.08 1.99
C LEU A 112 -1.92 -10.35 3.05
N HIS A 113 -2.68 -11.45 3.00
CA HIS A 113 -3.59 -11.81 4.09
C HIS A 113 -2.86 -12.26 5.36
N VAL A 114 -1.61 -12.72 5.23
CA VAL A 114 -0.79 -13.16 6.37
C VAL A 114 -0.12 -11.96 7.03
N ASN A 115 -0.47 -11.68 8.29
CA ASN A 115 0.04 -10.52 9.02
C ASN A 115 1.57 -10.50 9.14
N ALA A 116 2.19 -11.67 9.39
CA ALA A 116 3.65 -11.77 9.45
C ALA A 116 4.32 -11.38 8.13
N ASN A 117 3.76 -11.82 6.99
CA ASN A 117 4.27 -11.46 5.66
C ASN A 117 4.16 -9.95 5.42
N LYS A 118 3.03 -9.34 5.82
CA LYS A 118 2.83 -7.88 5.75
C LYS A 118 3.90 -7.13 6.52
N VAL A 119 4.11 -7.49 7.79
CA VAL A 119 5.11 -6.85 8.65
C VAL A 119 6.50 -6.92 8.01
N GLU A 120 6.88 -8.09 7.47
CA GLU A 120 8.17 -8.24 6.81
C GLU A 120 8.28 -7.40 5.53
N VAL A 121 7.25 -7.35 4.69
CA VAL A 121 7.25 -6.50 3.49
C VAL A 121 7.28 -5.01 3.84
N PHE A 122 6.54 -4.59 4.87
CA PHE A 122 6.52 -3.18 5.30
C PHE A 122 7.91 -2.74 5.73
N SER A 123 8.59 -3.56 6.55
CA SER A 123 9.96 -3.32 6.97
C SER A 123 10.93 -3.29 5.79
N PHE A 124 10.83 -4.26 4.88
CA PHE A 124 11.66 -4.32 3.67
C PHE A 124 11.52 -3.06 2.81
N LEU A 125 10.29 -2.67 2.47
CA LEU A 125 10.04 -1.50 1.62
C LEU A 125 10.44 -0.19 2.29
N SER A 126 10.24 -0.08 3.61
CA SER A 126 10.71 1.10 4.37
C SER A 126 12.21 1.25 4.27
N ASN A 127 12.96 0.15 4.44
CA ASN A 127 14.42 0.18 4.36
C ASN A 127 14.89 0.55 2.95
N VAL A 128 14.28 -0.02 1.91
CA VAL A 128 14.63 0.30 0.52
C VAL A 128 14.35 1.77 0.22
N LEU A 129 13.19 2.32 0.62
CA LEU A 129 12.88 3.73 0.41
C LEU A 129 13.88 4.65 1.11
N VAL A 130 14.23 4.35 2.37
CA VAL A 130 15.22 5.15 3.11
C VAL A 130 16.58 5.12 2.41
N GLN A 131 17.00 3.96 1.89
CA GLN A 131 18.25 3.85 1.13
C GLN A 131 18.19 4.68 -0.17
N THR A 132 17.14 4.52 -0.97
CA THR A 132 16.97 5.23 -2.24
C THR A 132 16.98 6.75 -2.07
N PHE A 133 16.15 7.30 -1.17
CA PHE A 133 16.07 8.75 -1.00
C PHE A 133 17.23 9.36 -0.21
N HIS A 134 17.97 8.55 0.55
CA HIS A 134 19.21 9.00 1.18
C HIS A 134 20.34 9.13 0.15
N ASP A 135 20.44 8.20 -0.80
CA ASP A 135 21.48 8.21 -1.82
C ASP A 135 21.27 9.30 -2.87
N ASP A 136 20.03 9.66 -3.19
CA ASP A 136 19.69 10.79 -4.07
C ASP A 136 20.03 12.18 -3.47
N SER A 137 20.28 12.25 -2.16
CA SER A 137 20.62 13.49 -1.46
C SER A 137 22.13 13.77 -1.42
N LYS A 138 22.96 12.93 -2.07
CA LYS A 138 24.42 13.10 -2.20
C LYS A 138 24.79 13.52 -3.61
#